data_AF-A0A5Q4BNP2-F1
#
_entry.id   AF-A0A5Q4BNP2-F1
#
_cell.length_a   1.000
_cell.length_b   1.000
_cell.length_c   1.000
_cell.angle_alpha   90.00
_cell.angle_beta   90.00
_cell.angle_gamma   90.00
#
_symmetry.space_group_name_H-M   'P 1'
#
loop_
_entity.id
_entity.type
_entity.pdbx_description
1 polymer ?
#
loop_
_entity_poly.entity_id
_entity_poly.type
_entity_poly.pdbx_seq_one_letter_code
_entity_poly.pdbx_strand_id
1 'polypeptide(L)'
;MGGSAFASGEHPLSTPRMPPKVYDLVKAKCMAALRELYICVASPIEGPGKEDFGDIDMLVTWEKAAYQGGRCAKTIPTAAAKNTYIDSAKRDFDDWDDAGTDDEEGQERSPSHSLTPRHNAREAIRAALGAEYFIFNKGGDHYAIPWPSCDADGTTDEGSKRYIQIDITICNSLQQMQWILFKHAHGDLWSILGTIIKPYTLTADGHALFLRNPDIEKFDKYKSKAKIRLTKDPAEILLFLGMDVARYSEPFASRQEMFEYAASCRLFRIWPEECDEESGQADSASSPVSMEPATPSSAVPDYTSSPTSREPVTPATTMEPDTPAVSEPKPGDGRGEPAKKKLKAKDKKRLKTRPAFRQWHEEFIPRCRAEGRFFREKTTWLKLTEEAFERFGVISWYKRVHLDVVRCRSEDRVMADVLKTIDDVVPVDLTNPQRCQFRGGLKKALKKIILEGDESFGVVPENELRDGLGLIIKDEVDKFVRKSWEEVGRAAMAKHQQRYEEHCRDTGKGKSQ
;
A
#
# COMPACT_ATOMS: atom_id res chain seq x y z
N MET A 1 14.35 -14.34 7.14
CA MET A 1 15.80 -14.56 7.02
C MET A 1 16.20 -14.03 5.65
N GLY A 2 17.06 -13.00 5.62
CA GLY A 2 17.69 -12.50 4.40
C GLY A 2 18.93 -13.33 4.03
N GLY A 3 19.62 -12.97 2.94
CA GLY A 3 20.84 -13.67 2.50
C GLY A 3 20.62 -14.95 1.70
N SER A 4 19.53 -15.03 0.92
CA SER A 4 19.20 -16.23 0.13
C SER A 4 19.18 -15.99 -1.38
N ALA A 5 19.65 -14.84 -1.86
CA ALA A 5 19.61 -14.51 -3.28
C ALA A 5 20.43 -15.51 -4.11
N PHE A 6 21.54 -16.01 -3.55
CA PHE A 6 22.44 -16.95 -4.20
C PHE A 6 22.23 -18.42 -3.77
N ALA A 7 21.26 -18.69 -2.89
CA ALA A 7 21.05 -20.03 -2.31
C ALA A 7 20.29 -20.99 -3.25
N SER A 8 19.79 -20.49 -4.39
CA SER A 8 19.01 -21.25 -5.37
C SER A 8 19.40 -20.85 -6.78
N GLY A 9 19.34 -21.79 -7.73
CA GLY A 9 19.66 -21.56 -9.14
C GLY A 9 20.50 -22.69 -9.73
N GLU A 10 21.00 -22.49 -10.95
CA GLU A 10 21.85 -23.47 -11.65
C GLU A 10 23.22 -23.62 -10.97
N HIS A 11 23.68 -22.59 -10.27
CA HIS A 11 24.95 -22.56 -9.53
C HIS A 11 24.76 -21.96 -8.12
N PRO A 12 24.20 -22.72 -7.15
CA PRO A 12 23.98 -22.22 -5.80
C PRO A 12 25.31 -21.96 -5.10
N LEU A 13 25.43 -20.81 -4.44
CA LEU A 13 26.61 -20.45 -3.65
C LEU A 13 26.42 -20.80 -2.17
N SER A 14 27.50 -21.17 -1.50
CA SER A 14 27.52 -21.32 -0.05
C SER A 14 27.60 -19.94 0.62
N THR A 15 26.45 -19.46 1.12
CA THR A 15 26.31 -18.18 1.85
C THR A 15 25.89 -18.43 3.31
N PRO A 16 26.80 -18.90 4.18
CA PRO A 16 26.48 -19.17 5.58
C PRO A 16 26.18 -17.87 6.36
N ARG A 17 25.48 -18.00 7.50
CA ARG A 17 25.19 -16.87 8.38
C ARG A 17 26.48 -16.33 9.01
N MET A 18 26.62 -15.01 9.07
CA MET A 18 27.76 -14.30 9.63
C MET A 18 27.60 -14.04 11.12
N PRO A 19 28.62 -14.33 11.95
CA PRO A 19 28.66 -13.82 13.32
C PRO A 19 28.90 -12.30 13.33
N PRO A 20 28.55 -11.58 14.42
CA PRO A 20 28.60 -10.12 14.46
C PRO A 20 29.97 -9.54 14.12
N LYS A 21 31.05 -10.18 14.59
CA LYS A 21 32.42 -9.75 14.33
C LYS A 21 32.80 -9.77 12.85
N VAL A 22 32.33 -10.77 12.10
CA VAL A 22 32.54 -10.87 10.64
C VAL A 22 31.65 -9.86 9.93
N TYR A 23 30.38 -9.76 10.33
CA TYR A 23 29.45 -8.78 9.77
C TYR A 23 29.98 -7.35 9.89
N ASP A 24 30.43 -6.92 11.07
CA ASP A 24 30.95 -5.57 11.29
C ASP A 24 32.22 -5.30 10.50
N LEU A 25 33.15 -6.26 10.45
CA LEU A 25 34.38 -6.17 9.68
C LEU A 25 34.09 -5.98 8.19
N VAL A 26 33.20 -6.81 7.64
CA VAL A 26 32.87 -6.81 6.22
C VAL A 26 32.05 -5.56 5.86
N LYS A 27 31.06 -5.20 6.69
CA LYS A 27 30.29 -3.96 6.56
C LYS A 27 31.22 -2.75 6.50
N ALA A 28 32.17 -2.63 7.42
CA ALA A 28 33.13 -1.52 7.43
C ALA A 28 33.99 -1.47 6.15
N LYS A 29 34.48 -2.62 5.68
CA LYS A 29 35.24 -2.71 4.43
C LYS A 29 34.42 -2.30 3.21
N CYS A 30 33.21 -2.81 3.08
CA CYS A 30 32.30 -2.46 1.98
C CYS A 30 31.92 -0.98 2.03
N MET A 31 31.66 -0.41 3.22
CA MET A 31 31.38 1.03 3.37
C MET A 31 32.57 1.87 2.90
N ALA A 32 33.80 1.51 3.27
CA ALA A 32 35.00 2.21 2.85
C ALA A 32 35.17 2.17 1.31
N ALA A 33 35.00 0.99 0.70
CA ALA A 33 35.10 0.83 -0.75
C ALA A 33 34.04 1.65 -1.51
N LEU A 34 32.78 1.62 -1.06
CA LEU A 34 31.69 2.35 -1.70
C LEU A 34 31.82 3.87 -1.53
N ARG A 35 32.43 4.34 -0.43
CA ARG A 35 32.71 5.77 -0.21
C ARG A 35 33.73 6.33 -1.20
N GLU A 36 34.50 5.51 -1.90
CA GLU A 36 35.34 5.98 -3.01
C GLU A 36 34.51 6.38 -4.24
N LEU A 37 33.32 5.80 -4.40
CA LEU A 37 32.43 6.04 -5.55
C LEU A 37 31.32 7.07 -5.24
N TYR A 38 30.78 7.02 -4.02
CA TYR A 38 29.62 7.82 -3.61
C TYR A 38 29.93 8.71 -2.42
N ILE A 39 29.27 9.86 -2.37
CA ILE A 39 29.32 10.79 -1.22
C ILE A 39 28.53 10.21 -0.05
N CYS A 40 27.34 9.68 -0.33
CA CYS A 40 26.45 9.12 0.69
C CYS A 40 26.46 7.59 0.61
N VAL A 41 26.94 6.95 1.67
CA VAL A 41 26.90 5.49 1.87
C VAL A 41 26.41 5.21 3.27
N ALA A 42 25.32 4.44 3.38
CA ALA A 42 24.67 4.15 4.64
C ALA A 42 24.13 2.71 4.66
N SER A 43 23.78 2.24 5.85
CA SER A 43 23.13 0.94 6.08
C SER A 43 22.08 1.13 7.17
N PRO A 44 20.90 0.48 7.08
CA PRO A 44 19.88 0.59 8.11
C PRO A 44 20.41 0.14 9.47
N ILE A 45 19.84 0.71 10.53
CA ILE A 45 20.15 0.27 11.90
C ILE A 45 19.60 -1.15 12.08
N GLU A 46 20.42 -2.04 12.61
CA GLU A 46 20.03 -3.44 12.81
C GLU A 46 19.03 -3.60 13.95
N GLY A 47 18.17 -4.60 13.84
CA GLY A 47 17.28 -4.98 14.94
C GLY A 47 18.05 -5.56 16.14
N PRO A 48 17.63 -5.28 17.38
CA PRO A 48 18.35 -5.73 18.57
C PRO A 48 18.29 -7.25 18.77
N GLY A 49 19.35 -7.81 19.36
CA GLY A 49 19.43 -9.22 19.70
C GLY A 49 19.47 -10.15 18.50
N LYS A 50 20.11 -9.73 17.40
CA LYS A 50 20.52 -10.63 16.31
C LYS A 50 21.85 -11.29 16.68
N GLU A 51 21.85 -12.62 16.66
CA GLU A 51 23.06 -13.43 16.92
C GLU A 51 23.86 -13.68 15.63
N ASP A 52 23.19 -13.61 14.48
CA ASP A 52 23.81 -13.80 13.17
C ASP A 52 23.13 -12.96 12.07
N PHE A 53 23.81 -12.83 10.92
CA PHE A 53 23.39 -12.03 9.77
C PHE A 53 23.48 -12.85 8.48
N GLY A 54 22.58 -12.64 7.51
CA GLY A 54 22.60 -13.39 6.24
C GLY A 54 23.14 -12.59 5.08
N ASP A 55 22.93 -11.29 5.16
CA ASP A 55 23.19 -10.28 4.16
C ASP A 55 23.66 -8.99 4.85
N ILE A 56 24.26 -8.11 4.05
CA ILE A 56 24.58 -6.74 4.44
C ILE A 56 23.83 -5.80 3.50
N ASP A 57 22.82 -5.11 4.03
CA ASP A 57 22.08 -4.08 3.31
C ASP A 57 22.85 -2.76 3.28
N MET A 58 23.08 -2.21 2.09
CA MET A 58 23.74 -0.92 1.89
C MET A 58 22.98 -0.05 0.90
N LEU A 59 22.99 1.25 1.15
CA LEU A 59 22.41 2.26 0.28
C LEU A 59 23.47 3.25 -0.16
N VAL A 60 23.40 3.63 -1.43
CA VAL A 60 24.31 4.61 -2.03
C VAL A 60 23.54 5.68 -2.80
N THR A 61 23.99 6.93 -2.73
CA THR A 61 23.51 8.04 -3.56
C THR A 61 24.57 9.13 -3.67
N TRP A 62 24.35 10.07 -4.59
CA TRP A 62 25.28 11.17 -4.89
C TRP A 62 26.67 10.67 -5.29
N GLU A 63 26.82 10.31 -6.56
CA GLU A 63 28.11 9.92 -7.16
C GLU A 63 29.15 11.03 -7.02
N LYS A 64 30.40 10.68 -6.71
CA LYS A 64 31.50 11.65 -6.65
C LYS A 64 31.87 12.14 -8.06
N ALA A 65 32.26 13.40 -8.19
CA ALA A 65 32.63 14.00 -9.48
C ALA A 65 33.77 13.24 -10.22
N ALA A 66 34.74 12.67 -9.48
CA ALA A 66 35.80 11.84 -10.06
C ALA A 66 35.28 10.56 -10.76
N TYR A 67 34.11 10.07 -10.34
CA TYR A 67 33.40 8.96 -10.94
C TYR A 67 32.56 9.39 -12.17
N GLN A 68 32.17 10.68 -12.24
CA GLN A 68 31.34 11.24 -13.31
C GLN A 68 32.12 11.61 -14.59
N GLY A 69 33.47 11.66 -14.55
CA GLY A 69 34.28 12.22 -15.65
C GLY A 69 35.60 11.54 -16.01
N GLY A 70 35.94 10.36 -15.46
CA GLY A 70 37.29 9.79 -15.63
C GLY A 70 37.31 8.28 -15.87
N ARG A 71 38.02 7.86 -16.93
CA ARG A 71 38.42 6.46 -17.17
C ARG A 71 39.02 5.89 -15.88
N CYS A 72 38.36 4.91 -15.27
CA CYS A 72 39.01 4.09 -14.26
C CYS A 72 39.93 3.08 -14.97
N ALA A 73 41.08 3.56 -15.45
CA ALA A 73 42.18 2.71 -15.85
C ALA A 73 42.90 2.23 -14.59
N LYS A 74 42.32 1.26 -13.90
CA LYS A 74 43.09 0.30 -13.09
C LYS A 74 42.92 -1.05 -13.75
N THR A 75 44.06 -1.62 -14.14
CA THR A 75 44.23 -2.88 -14.86
C THR A 75 43.35 -4.00 -14.30
N ILE A 76 42.50 -4.52 -15.17
CA ILE A 76 41.68 -5.72 -14.97
C ILE A 76 42.62 -6.93 -14.90
N PRO A 77 42.53 -7.82 -13.89
CA PRO A 77 43.07 -9.17 -14.03
C PRO A 77 42.19 -9.93 -15.03
N THR A 78 42.73 -10.18 -16.22
CA THR A 78 42.08 -10.86 -17.35
C THR A 78 41.87 -12.36 -17.11
N ALA A 79 41.15 -12.74 -16.05
CA ALA A 79 40.86 -14.14 -15.73
C ALA A 79 39.61 -14.33 -14.86
N ALA A 80 38.43 -13.81 -15.24
CA ALA A 80 37.18 -14.13 -14.52
C ALA A 80 35.89 -14.08 -15.36
N ALA A 81 35.97 -14.20 -16.69
CA ALA A 81 34.83 -13.88 -17.55
C ALA A 81 33.86 -15.04 -17.87
N LYS A 82 34.06 -16.26 -17.35
CA LYS A 82 33.22 -17.41 -17.78
C LYS A 82 32.18 -17.92 -16.78
N ASN A 83 32.29 -17.64 -15.47
CA ASN A 83 31.39 -18.20 -14.45
C ASN A 83 30.76 -17.17 -13.49
N THR A 84 30.68 -15.87 -13.83
CA THR A 84 30.37 -14.82 -12.82
C THR A 84 28.95 -14.26 -12.82
N TYR A 85 28.14 -14.54 -13.84
CA TYR A 85 26.74 -14.18 -13.89
C TYR A 85 25.90 -15.44 -13.62
N ILE A 86 25.10 -15.42 -12.55
CA ILE A 86 24.15 -16.50 -12.26
C ILE A 86 22.81 -16.06 -12.88
N ASP A 87 22.42 -16.73 -13.97
CA ASP A 87 21.19 -16.42 -14.69
C ASP A 87 19.99 -16.82 -13.81
N SER A 88 19.45 -15.86 -13.06
CA SER A 88 18.22 -16.08 -12.30
C SER A 88 17.02 -16.00 -13.23
N ALA A 89 16.84 -17.05 -14.04
CA ALA A 89 15.68 -17.37 -14.87
C ALA A 89 15.17 -16.26 -15.82
N LYS A 90 15.18 -16.58 -17.12
CA LYS A 90 14.24 -16.04 -18.11
C LYS A 90 12.81 -16.11 -17.58
N ARG A 91 12.36 -15.05 -16.92
CA ARG A 91 10.96 -14.63 -16.93
C ARG A 91 10.95 -13.37 -17.73
N ASP A 92 10.08 -13.39 -18.72
CA ASP A 92 9.95 -12.39 -19.75
C ASP A 92 10.09 -10.98 -19.18
N PHE A 93 10.76 -10.14 -19.98
CA PHE A 93 10.79 -8.70 -19.87
C PHE A 93 9.37 -8.16 -20.07
N ASP A 94 8.43 -8.59 -19.24
CA ASP A 94 7.13 -7.98 -19.07
C ASP A 94 7.32 -6.86 -18.05
N ASP A 95 7.24 -5.68 -18.64
CA ASP A 95 6.99 -4.37 -18.11
C ASP A 95 5.83 -4.38 -17.12
N TRP A 96 6.06 -4.95 -15.93
CA TRP A 96 5.28 -4.66 -14.75
C TRP A 96 6.12 -3.74 -13.88
N ASP A 97 5.96 -2.45 -14.16
CA ASP A 97 6.03 -1.38 -13.20
C ASP A 97 5.46 -1.85 -11.84
N ASP A 98 6.33 -2.06 -10.85
CA ASP A 98 5.97 -1.65 -9.48
C ASP A 98 6.15 -0.13 -9.42
N ALA A 99 5.37 0.56 -10.28
CA ALA A 99 5.03 1.93 -10.12
C ALA A 99 4.20 2.01 -8.84
N GLY A 100 4.90 2.13 -7.70
CA GLY A 100 4.63 3.32 -6.92
C GLY A 100 4.83 4.49 -7.87
N THR A 101 3.76 4.87 -8.58
CA THR A 101 3.74 5.97 -9.52
C THR A 101 4.34 7.19 -8.83
N ASP A 102 5.58 7.52 -9.18
CA ASP A 102 6.10 8.88 -9.13
C ASP A 102 5.35 9.80 -10.15
N ASP A 103 4.34 9.25 -10.83
CA ASP A 103 3.51 9.85 -11.87
C ASP A 103 2.10 10.27 -11.38
N GLU A 104 1.96 10.70 -10.12
CA GLU A 104 0.79 11.51 -9.76
C GLU A 104 1.07 12.99 -10.03
N GLU A 105 0.41 13.49 -11.08
CA GLU A 105 0.35 14.87 -11.53
C GLU A 105 0.19 15.84 -10.33
N GLY A 106 1.24 16.62 -10.04
CA GLY A 106 1.27 17.61 -8.96
C GLY A 106 2.25 17.34 -7.81
N GLN A 107 3.05 16.26 -7.85
CA GLN A 107 4.11 16.03 -6.86
C GLN A 107 5.46 16.59 -7.34
N GLU A 108 6.10 17.43 -6.52
CA GLU A 108 7.46 17.92 -6.78
C GLU A 108 8.42 16.73 -6.98
N ARG A 109 8.93 16.58 -8.20
CA ARG A 109 10.01 15.64 -8.51
C ARG A 109 11.27 16.16 -7.83
N SER A 110 11.74 15.46 -6.80
CA SER A 110 13.13 15.66 -6.36
C SER A 110 14.03 15.37 -7.57
N PRO A 111 14.96 16.27 -7.95
CA PRO A 111 15.83 16.04 -9.09
C PRO A 111 16.55 14.70 -8.94
N SER A 112 16.53 13.86 -9.97
CA SER A 112 17.39 12.68 -10.00
C SER A 112 18.84 13.15 -10.00
N HIS A 113 19.62 12.69 -9.03
CA HIS A 113 21.02 13.12 -8.86
C HIS A 113 22.03 12.16 -9.48
N SER A 114 21.60 11.03 -10.06
CA SER A 114 22.51 10.09 -10.72
C SER A 114 22.65 10.46 -12.20
N LEU A 115 23.89 10.76 -12.59
CA LEU A 115 24.28 11.08 -13.96
C LEU A 115 24.89 9.86 -14.66
N THR A 116 25.32 8.85 -13.90
CA THR A 116 25.89 7.62 -14.43
C THR A 116 24.80 6.62 -14.80
N PRO A 117 24.82 6.03 -16.01
CA PRO A 117 23.93 4.93 -16.35
C PRO A 117 24.02 3.77 -15.33
N ARG A 118 22.88 3.21 -14.90
CA ARG A 118 22.84 2.18 -13.84
C ARG A 118 23.75 0.97 -14.10
N HIS A 119 23.95 0.56 -15.34
CA HIS A 119 24.84 -0.57 -15.65
C HIS A 119 26.31 -0.26 -15.32
N ASN A 120 26.78 0.97 -15.60
CA ASN A 120 28.12 1.42 -15.25
C ASN A 120 28.29 1.54 -13.73
N ALA A 121 27.26 2.06 -13.04
CA ALA A 121 27.20 2.11 -11.58
C ALA A 121 27.37 0.71 -10.97
N ARG A 122 26.62 -0.28 -11.49
CA ARG A 122 26.68 -1.68 -11.04
C ARG A 122 28.05 -2.31 -11.23
N GLU A 123 28.71 -2.06 -12.36
CA GLU A 123 30.04 -2.60 -12.65
C GLU A 123 31.12 -1.98 -11.75
N ALA A 124 31.06 -0.65 -11.53
CA ALA A 124 32.00 0.01 -10.63
C ALA A 124 31.83 -0.44 -9.18
N ILE A 125 30.59 -0.60 -8.72
CA ILE A 125 30.29 -1.17 -7.40
C ILE A 125 30.85 -2.59 -7.30
N ARG A 126 30.60 -3.44 -8.29
CA ARG A 126 31.13 -4.81 -8.34
C ARG A 126 32.65 -4.82 -8.19
N ALA A 127 33.34 -3.99 -8.97
CA ALA A 127 34.79 -3.89 -8.97
C ALA A 127 35.32 -3.37 -7.62
N ALA A 128 34.68 -2.34 -7.04
CA ALA A 128 35.07 -1.78 -5.75
C ALA A 128 34.89 -2.77 -4.59
N LEU A 129 33.84 -3.58 -4.62
CA LEU A 129 33.59 -4.61 -3.61
C LEU A 129 34.46 -5.86 -3.78
N GLY A 130 35.07 -6.07 -4.96
CA GLY A 130 35.71 -7.34 -5.30
C GLY A 130 34.70 -8.49 -5.40
N ALA A 131 33.47 -8.21 -5.85
CA ALA A 131 32.41 -9.21 -5.94
C ALA A 131 32.66 -10.19 -7.10
N GLU A 132 32.77 -11.48 -6.77
CA GLU A 132 32.97 -12.55 -7.75
C GLU A 132 31.68 -12.83 -8.51
N TYR A 133 30.53 -12.80 -7.82
CA TYR A 133 29.20 -13.07 -8.39
C TYR A 133 28.23 -11.93 -8.11
N PHE A 134 27.20 -11.83 -8.94
CA PHE A 134 26.16 -10.80 -8.82
C PHE A 134 24.85 -11.27 -9.45
N ILE A 135 23.73 -10.75 -8.95
CA ILE A 135 22.37 -10.93 -9.48
C ILE A 135 21.68 -9.56 -9.48
N PHE A 136 21.15 -9.14 -10.63
CA PHE A 136 20.42 -7.88 -10.75
C PHE A 136 18.95 -8.15 -10.98
N ASN A 137 18.11 -7.80 -10.01
CA ASN A 137 16.66 -7.98 -10.09
C ASN A 137 15.94 -6.63 -10.04
N LYS A 138 14.64 -6.61 -10.39
CA LYS A 138 13.77 -5.44 -10.17
C LYS A 138 13.77 -4.98 -8.69
N GLY A 139 13.98 -5.91 -7.75
CA GLY A 139 13.93 -5.69 -6.31
C GLY A 139 15.25 -5.31 -5.63
N GLY A 140 16.38 -5.24 -6.34
CA GLY A 140 17.67 -4.90 -5.76
C GLY A 140 18.87 -5.48 -6.52
N ASP A 141 20.04 -4.90 -6.28
CA ASP A 141 21.32 -5.38 -6.81
C ASP A 141 22.03 -6.21 -5.74
N HIS A 142 22.19 -7.51 -6.00
CA HIS A 142 22.78 -8.47 -5.06
C HIS A 142 24.19 -8.83 -5.52
N TYR A 143 25.16 -8.78 -4.60
CA TYR A 143 26.56 -9.11 -4.86
C TYR A 143 27.03 -10.20 -3.90
N ALA A 144 27.90 -11.10 -4.37
CA ALA A 144 28.56 -12.08 -3.52
C ALA A 144 30.06 -11.81 -3.48
N ILE A 145 30.57 -11.56 -2.28
CA ILE A 145 32.00 -11.37 -2.02
C ILE A 145 32.57 -12.59 -1.29
N PRO A 146 33.85 -12.95 -1.48
CA PRO A 146 34.48 -14.04 -0.74
C PRO A 146 34.47 -13.82 0.76
N TRP A 147 34.29 -14.90 1.52
CA TRP A 147 34.41 -14.89 2.97
C TRP A 147 35.83 -14.47 3.42
N PRO A 148 36.00 -13.63 4.46
CA PRO A 148 37.31 -13.14 4.87
C PRO A 148 38.24 -14.26 5.34
N SER A 149 39.51 -14.22 4.91
CA SER A 149 40.51 -15.26 5.18
C SER A 149 41.06 -15.27 6.62
N CYS A 150 40.72 -14.29 7.46
CA CYS A 150 41.26 -14.16 8.83
C CYS A 150 40.49 -14.93 9.91
N ASP A 151 39.50 -15.74 9.53
CA ASP A 151 38.76 -16.56 10.48
C ASP A 151 39.53 -17.87 10.75
N ALA A 152 40.50 -17.78 11.65
CA ALA A 152 41.18 -18.92 12.26
C ALA A 152 40.29 -19.60 13.30
N ASP A 153 39.07 -20.01 12.92
CA ASP A 153 38.32 -21.02 13.66
C ASP A 153 38.44 -22.32 12.87
N GLY A 154 39.22 -23.25 13.44
CA GLY A 154 39.87 -24.38 12.78
C GLY A 154 38.96 -25.53 12.34
N THR A 155 38.04 -25.27 11.43
CA THR A 155 37.35 -26.29 10.63
C THR A 155 37.27 -25.86 9.17
N THR A 156 38.43 -25.79 8.52
CA THR A 156 38.49 -25.74 7.06
C THR A 156 38.08 -27.09 6.49
N ASP A 157 36.80 -27.21 6.16
CA ASP A 157 36.33 -28.23 5.22
C ASP A 157 36.92 -27.88 3.85
N GLU A 158 37.84 -28.72 3.38
CA GLU A 158 38.90 -28.41 2.41
C GLU A 158 38.42 -28.28 0.93
N GLY A 159 37.18 -27.81 0.67
CA GLY A 159 36.64 -27.84 -0.70
C GLY A 159 35.64 -26.77 -1.14
N SER A 160 34.97 -26.03 -0.24
CA SER A 160 33.89 -25.12 -0.65
C SER A 160 34.18 -23.65 -0.33
N LYS A 161 34.34 -22.83 -1.37
CA LYS A 161 34.43 -21.37 -1.22
C LYS A 161 33.13 -20.83 -0.59
N ARG A 162 33.28 -20.11 0.53
CA ARG A 162 32.18 -19.41 1.22
C ARG A 162 32.07 -17.98 0.70
N TYR A 163 30.85 -17.47 0.61
CA TYR A 163 30.56 -16.11 0.18
C TYR A 163 29.65 -15.37 1.16
N ILE A 164 29.68 -14.05 1.09
CA ILE A 164 28.81 -13.14 1.83
C ILE A 164 27.97 -12.37 0.82
N GLN A 165 26.66 -12.32 1.06
CA GLN A 165 25.73 -11.54 0.25
C GLN A 165 25.73 -10.07 0.70
N ILE A 166 25.92 -9.15 -0.25
CA ILE A 166 25.83 -7.70 -0.07
C ILE A 166 24.70 -7.20 -0.97
N ASP A 167 23.68 -6.61 -0.36
CA ASP A 167 22.51 -6.07 -1.05
C ASP A 167 22.65 -4.56 -1.17
N ILE A 168 22.71 -4.05 -2.40
CA ILE A 168 22.92 -2.63 -2.67
C ILE A 168 21.69 -2.02 -3.31
N THR A 169 21.24 -0.91 -2.72
CA THR A 169 20.22 -0.03 -3.29
C THR A 169 20.84 1.28 -3.75
N ILE A 170 20.86 1.51 -5.07
CA ILE A 170 21.26 2.79 -5.68
C ILE A 170 20.05 3.73 -5.64
N CYS A 171 20.07 4.72 -4.74
CA CYS A 171 18.97 5.65 -4.54
C CYS A 171 19.08 6.84 -5.50
N ASN A 172 17.95 7.24 -6.09
CA ASN A 172 17.86 8.36 -7.02
C ASN A 172 18.01 9.72 -6.30
N SER A 173 17.73 9.77 -4.99
CA SER A 173 17.86 10.98 -4.17
C SER A 173 18.23 10.66 -2.72
N LEU A 174 18.74 11.67 -2.01
CA LEU A 174 18.99 11.59 -0.57
C LEU A 174 17.68 11.35 0.22
N GLN A 175 16.57 11.95 -0.21
CA GLN A 175 15.26 11.75 0.41
C GLN A 175 14.81 10.29 0.35
N GLN A 176 15.03 9.61 -0.78
CA GLN A 176 14.73 8.18 -0.92
C GLN A 176 15.61 7.34 0.02
N MET A 177 16.91 7.63 0.06
CA MET A 177 17.84 6.96 0.99
C MET A 177 17.39 7.13 2.44
N GLN A 178 17.08 8.35 2.87
CA GLN A 178 16.59 8.65 4.22
C GLN A 178 15.30 7.89 4.54
N TRP A 179 14.37 7.80 3.58
CA TRP A 179 13.14 7.02 3.75
C TRP A 179 13.42 5.54 3.96
N ILE A 180 14.28 4.93 3.13
CA ILE A 180 14.57 3.49 3.25
C ILE A 180 15.30 3.20 4.56
N LEU A 181 16.30 4.01 4.92
CA LEU A 181 16.99 3.91 6.22
C LEU A 181 16.00 3.98 7.38
N PHE A 182 15.08 4.94 7.33
CA PHE A 182 14.02 5.07 8.32
C PHE A 182 13.11 3.85 8.36
N LYS A 183 12.57 3.41 7.21
CA LYS A 183 11.57 2.34 7.13
C LYS A 183 12.12 0.96 7.50
N HIS A 184 13.41 0.73 7.27
CA HIS A 184 14.08 -0.55 7.50
C HIS A 184 14.93 -0.58 8.77
N ALA A 185 15.09 0.56 9.48
CA ALA A 185 15.75 0.59 10.77
C ALA A 185 15.05 -0.32 11.80
N HIS A 186 15.86 -0.88 12.70
CA HIS A 186 15.45 -1.70 13.84
C HIS A 186 14.69 -2.98 13.45
N GLY A 187 14.81 -3.42 12.20
CA GLY A 187 14.25 -4.67 11.70
C GLY A 187 12.72 -4.73 11.71
N ASP A 188 12.13 -5.30 12.75
CA ASP A 188 10.68 -5.55 12.82
C ASP A 188 9.87 -4.38 13.41
N LEU A 189 10.53 -3.32 13.91
CA LEU A 189 9.87 -2.17 14.52
C LEU A 189 8.76 -1.59 13.62
N TRP A 190 9.05 -1.36 12.34
CA TRP A 190 8.05 -0.84 11.40
C TRP A 190 6.93 -1.82 11.05
N SER A 191 7.18 -3.13 11.16
CA SER A 191 6.12 -4.13 11.05
C SER A 191 5.17 -4.04 12.24
N ILE A 192 5.71 -3.83 13.44
CA ILE A 192 4.96 -3.59 14.67
C ILE A 192 4.17 -2.27 14.59
N LEU A 193 4.84 -1.15 14.30
CA LEU A 193 4.19 0.16 14.13
C LEU A 193 3.07 0.11 13.09
N GLY A 194 3.26 -0.65 12.00
CA GLY A 194 2.22 -0.89 11.00
C GLY A 194 0.96 -1.54 11.56
N THR A 195 1.04 -2.35 12.61
CA THR A 195 -0.15 -2.91 13.30
C THR A 195 -0.84 -1.87 14.20
N ILE A 196 -0.07 -0.91 14.74
CA ILE A 196 -0.55 0.13 15.65
C ILE A 196 -1.31 1.23 14.90
N ILE A 197 -0.76 1.70 13.77
CA ILE A 197 -1.30 2.88 13.07
C ILE A 197 -2.44 2.55 12.09
N LYS A 198 -2.51 1.30 11.62
CA LYS A 198 -3.45 0.86 10.59
C LYS A 198 -4.94 0.92 10.99
N PRO A 199 -5.35 0.63 12.23
CA PRO A 199 -6.72 0.87 12.70
C PRO A 199 -7.16 2.32 12.55
N TYR A 200 -6.22 3.26 12.56
CA TYR A 200 -6.47 4.69 12.40
C TYR A 200 -6.31 5.17 10.95
N THR A 201 -6.42 4.26 9.99
CA THR A 201 -6.33 4.52 8.54
C THR A 201 -4.97 5.03 8.05
N LEU A 202 -3.94 5.04 8.89
CA LEU A 202 -2.58 5.38 8.46
C LEU A 202 -1.86 4.17 7.85
N THR A 203 -0.98 4.44 6.89
CA THR A 203 -0.05 3.45 6.35
C THR A 203 1.26 4.12 5.95
N ALA A 204 2.39 3.48 6.28
CA ALA A 204 3.69 3.85 5.73
C ALA A 204 4.09 2.81 4.69
N ASP A 205 4.37 3.25 3.46
CA ASP A 205 4.80 2.37 2.37
C ASP A 205 6.30 2.56 2.06
N GLY A 206 6.72 2.29 0.82
CA GLY A 206 8.10 2.44 0.36
C GLY A 206 8.55 3.88 0.12
N HIS A 207 7.66 4.89 0.28
CA HIS A 207 7.96 6.28 -0.09
C HIS A 207 7.53 7.33 0.93
N ALA A 208 6.41 7.13 1.63
CA ALA A 208 5.87 8.14 2.54
C ALA A 208 4.91 7.57 3.60
N LEU A 209 4.46 8.43 4.52
CA LEU A 209 3.28 8.19 5.35
C LEU A 209 2.04 8.66 4.61
N PHE A 210 1.00 7.83 4.61
CA PHE A 210 -0.27 8.08 3.94
C PHE A 210 -1.46 7.94 4.90
N LEU A 211 -2.47 8.76 4.67
CA LEU A 211 -3.82 8.57 5.17
C LEU A 211 -4.63 7.80 4.13
N ARG A 212 -5.37 6.78 4.56
CA ARG A 212 -6.23 5.95 3.69
C ARG A 212 -7.67 6.37 3.86
N ASN A 213 -8.44 6.30 2.77
CA ASN A 213 -9.88 6.48 2.80
C ASN A 213 -10.58 5.13 2.51
N PRO A 214 -11.03 4.38 3.55
CA PRO A 214 -11.69 3.09 3.37
C PRO A 214 -12.92 3.14 2.47
N ASP A 215 -13.62 4.28 2.41
CA ASP A 215 -14.79 4.45 1.55
C ASP A 215 -14.46 4.50 0.07
N ILE A 216 -13.23 4.87 -0.28
CA ILE A 216 -12.76 4.88 -1.66
C ILE A 216 -12.10 3.54 -2.01
N GLU A 217 -11.39 2.92 -1.07
CA GLU A 217 -10.65 1.66 -1.28
C GLU A 217 -11.51 0.47 -1.72
N LYS A 218 -12.80 0.49 -1.40
CA LYS A 218 -13.76 -0.56 -1.80
C LYS A 218 -14.05 -0.56 -3.31
N PHE A 219 -13.63 0.48 -4.03
CA PHE A 219 -13.79 0.59 -5.47
C PHE A 219 -12.45 0.45 -6.18
N ASP A 220 -12.25 -0.66 -6.89
CA ASP A 220 -10.99 -0.93 -7.59
C ASP A 220 -10.60 0.20 -8.56
N LYS A 221 -11.57 0.80 -9.26
CA LYS A 221 -11.38 1.95 -10.17
C LYS A 221 -10.78 3.18 -9.48
N TYR A 222 -11.06 3.38 -8.19
CA TYR A 222 -10.65 4.59 -7.44
C TYR A 222 -9.59 4.31 -6.38
N LYS A 223 -9.06 3.09 -6.35
CA LYS A 223 -8.15 2.63 -5.30
C LYS A 223 -6.83 3.41 -5.23
N SER A 224 -6.33 3.92 -6.37
CA SER A 224 -5.16 4.82 -6.40
C SER A 224 -5.44 6.12 -5.65
N LYS A 225 -6.63 6.71 -5.87
CA LYS A 225 -7.10 7.94 -5.21
C LYS A 225 -7.48 7.77 -3.73
N ALA A 226 -7.44 6.54 -3.22
CA ALA A 226 -7.85 6.24 -1.85
C ALA A 226 -6.77 6.51 -0.80
N LYS A 227 -5.58 6.98 -1.21
CA LYS A 227 -4.47 7.30 -0.31
C LYS A 227 -4.02 8.74 -0.51
N ILE A 228 -3.73 9.40 0.60
CA ILE A 228 -3.27 10.78 0.64
C ILE A 228 -1.90 10.79 1.27
N ARG A 229 -0.91 11.32 0.56
CA ARG A 229 0.43 11.48 1.13
C ARG A 229 0.40 12.57 2.20
N LEU A 230 0.80 12.22 3.43
CA LEU A 230 0.92 13.17 4.54
C LEU A 230 2.31 13.82 4.53
N THR A 231 3.36 13.00 4.65
CA THR A 231 4.75 13.50 4.68
C THR A 231 5.75 12.43 4.26
N LYS A 232 6.87 12.86 3.68
CA LYS A 232 8.05 12.03 3.37
C LYS A 232 9.15 12.16 4.43
N ASP A 233 8.99 13.09 5.38
CA ASP A 233 9.99 13.38 6.42
C ASP A 233 9.84 12.41 7.61
N PRO A 234 10.86 11.57 7.89
CA PRO A 234 10.90 10.69 9.06
C PRO A 234 10.62 11.39 10.40
N ALA A 235 11.15 12.59 10.60
CA ALA A 235 11.01 13.31 11.87
C ALA A 235 9.56 13.75 12.09
N GLU A 236 8.92 14.33 11.09
CA GLU A 236 7.50 14.69 11.16
C GLU A 236 6.59 13.48 11.41
N ILE A 237 6.94 12.31 10.89
CA ILE A 237 6.20 11.07 11.16
C ILE A 237 6.31 10.68 12.62
N LEU A 238 7.53 10.64 13.17
CA LEU A 238 7.75 10.27 14.57
C LEU A 238 7.06 11.27 15.51
N LEU A 239 7.19 12.57 15.24
CA LEU A 239 6.50 13.62 16.00
C LEU A 239 4.97 13.46 15.92
N PHE A 240 4.43 13.20 14.74
CA PHE A 240 3.00 12.98 14.56
C PHE A 240 2.50 11.72 15.28
N LEU A 241 3.33 10.68 15.39
CA LEU A 241 3.04 9.45 16.14
C LEU A 241 3.31 9.57 17.65
N GLY A 242 3.82 10.73 18.11
CA GLY A 242 4.16 10.99 19.51
C GLY A 242 5.37 10.19 19.99
N MET A 243 6.34 9.95 19.10
CA MET A 243 7.52 9.13 19.36
C MET A 243 8.80 9.99 19.42
N ASP A 244 9.78 9.54 20.20
CA ASP A 244 11.04 10.25 20.40
C ASP A 244 11.99 10.09 19.21
N VAL A 245 12.27 11.21 18.53
CA VAL A 245 13.10 11.26 17.31
C VAL A 245 14.57 10.91 17.58
N ALA A 246 15.11 11.39 18.70
CA ALA A 246 16.51 11.16 19.06
C ALA A 246 16.73 9.69 19.41
N ARG A 247 15.83 9.10 20.19
CA ARG A 247 15.87 7.68 20.55
C ARG A 247 15.74 6.78 19.32
N TYR A 248 14.91 7.13 18.34
CA TYR A 248 14.80 6.36 17.09
C TYR A 248 16.13 6.28 16.33
N SER A 249 16.94 7.33 16.41
CA SER A 249 18.15 7.47 15.61
C SER A 249 19.30 6.59 16.11
N GLU A 250 19.12 5.95 17.27
CA GLU A 250 20.14 5.16 17.96
C GLU A 250 19.72 3.68 18.04
N PRO A 251 20.66 2.73 17.98
CA PRO A 251 20.36 1.31 18.19
C PRO A 251 19.73 1.04 19.56
N PHE A 252 18.74 0.13 19.61
CA PHE A 252 18.19 -0.37 20.87
C PHE A 252 19.13 -1.42 21.50
N ALA A 253 19.28 -1.39 22.82
CA ALA A 253 20.09 -2.37 23.54
C ALA A 253 19.43 -3.75 23.58
N SER A 254 18.10 -3.81 23.55
CA SER A 254 17.34 -5.06 23.59
C SER A 254 16.03 -4.98 22.81
N ARG A 255 15.47 -6.15 22.48
CA ARG A 255 14.11 -6.23 21.91
C ARG A 255 13.06 -5.64 22.84
N GLN A 256 13.25 -5.82 24.15
CA GLN A 256 12.37 -5.23 25.16
C GLN A 256 12.33 -3.71 25.04
N GLU A 257 13.48 -3.06 24.98
CA GLU A 257 13.56 -1.60 24.82
C GLU A 257 12.90 -1.12 23.53
N MET A 258 13.13 -1.83 22.42
CA MET A 258 12.46 -1.54 21.14
C MET A 258 10.94 -1.69 21.23
N PHE A 259 10.43 -2.68 21.98
CA PHE A 259 8.99 -2.84 22.21
C PHE A 259 8.40 -1.73 23.08
N GLU A 260 9.10 -1.33 24.14
CA GLU A 260 8.70 -0.16 24.96
C GLU A 260 8.64 1.11 24.10
N TYR A 261 9.63 1.29 23.22
CA TYR A 261 9.64 2.39 22.26
C TYR A 261 8.46 2.31 21.27
N ALA A 262 8.13 1.13 20.74
CA ALA A 262 6.95 0.95 19.89
C ALA A 262 5.64 1.26 20.64
N ALA A 263 5.57 0.86 21.91
CA ALA A 263 4.43 1.09 22.80
C ALA A 263 4.30 2.54 23.29
N SER A 264 5.35 3.36 23.17
CA SER A 264 5.31 4.77 23.50
C SER A 264 4.46 5.58 22.51
N CYS A 265 4.31 5.07 21.28
CA CYS A 265 3.43 5.63 20.25
C CYS A 265 2.06 5.97 20.83
N ARG A 266 1.59 7.20 20.61
CA ARG A 266 0.34 7.70 21.20
C ARG A 266 -0.91 6.92 20.75
N LEU A 267 -0.81 6.22 19.62
CA LEU A 267 -1.87 5.40 19.04
C LEU A 267 -1.88 3.95 19.57
N PHE A 268 -0.85 3.55 20.32
CA PHE A 268 -0.78 2.23 20.93
C PHE A 268 -1.70 2.12 22.14
N ARG A 269 -2.53 1.07 22.14
CA ARG A 269 -3.45 0.76 23.23
C ARG A 269 -3.64 -0.75 23.33
N ILE A 270 -3.78 -1.21 24.57
CA ILE A 270 -4.19 -2.56 24.90
C ILE A 270 -5.63 -2.53 25.43
N TRP A 271 -6.44 -3.51 25.01
CA TRP A 271 -7.77 -3.73 25.55
C TRP A 271 -7.65 -4.65 26.77
N PRO A 272 -8.35 -4.35 27.88
CA PRO A 272 -8.64 -5.35 28.88
C PRO A 272 -9.27 -6.58 28.20
N GLU A 273 -9.01 -7.77 28.71
CA GLU A 273 -9.86 -8.91 28.38
C GLU A 273 -11.25 -8.55 28.91
N GLU A 274 -12.18 -8.18 28.02
CA GLU A 274 -13.55 -7.96 28.44
C GLU A 274 -14.12 -9.31 28.89
N CYS A 275 -14.69 -9.33 30.11
CA CYS A 275 -15.84 -10.19 30.38
C CYS A 275 -16.79 -10.07 29.19
N ASP A 276 -17.20 -11.21 28.64
CA ASP A 276 -18.18 -11.32 27.56
C ASP A 276 -19.48 -10.61 27.96
N GLU A 277 -19.58 -9.31 27.74
CA GLU A 277 -20.84 -8.60 27.61
C GLU A 277 -20.92 -8.10 26.18
N GLU A 278 -21.83 -8.71 25.44
CA GLU A 278 -22.20 -8.38 24.07
C GLU A 278 -22.44 -6.87 23.92
N SER A 279 -21.42 -6.11 23.52
CA SER A 279 -21.66 -4.84 22.83
C SER A 279 -22.02 -5.15 21.38
N GLY A 280 -23.21 -5.73 21.19
CA GLY A 280 -23.97 -5.68 19.95
C GLY A 280 -24.37 -4.24 19.67
N GLN A 281 -23.40 -3.40 19.31
CA GLN A 281 -23.68 -2.11 18.71
C GLN A 281 -22.63 -1.89 17.62
N ALA A 282 -22.92 -2.53 16.49
CA ALA A 282 -22.46 -2.03 15.22
C ALA A 282 -23.05 -0.62 15.07
N ASP A 283 -22.24 0.40 15.33
CA ASP A 283 -22.48 1.72 14.77
C ASP A 283 -22.32 1.62 13.25
N SER A 284 -23.37 1.10 12.61
CA SER A 284 -23.75 1.52 11.28
C SER A 284 -24.11 3.00 11.36
N ALA A 285 -23.08 3.85 11.35
CA ALA A 285 -23.22 5.26 11.03
C ALA A 285 -23.63 5.32 9.55
N SER A 286 -24.94 5.28 9.31
CA SER A 286 -25.52 5.90 8.14
C SER A 286 -25.16 7.39 8.19
N SER A 287 -24.44 7.86 7.18
CA SER A 287 -24.19 9.29 7.02
C SER A 287 -25.53 10.04 6.85
N PRO A 288 -25.79 11.13 7.59
CA PRO A 288 -26.92 11.98 7.34
C PRO A 288 -26.51 13.05 6.31
N VAL A 289 -26.81 12.83 5.03
CA VAL A 289 -26.91 13.93 4.06
C VAL A 289 -28.09 13.64 3.14
N SER A 290 -29.27 14.01 3.60
CA SER A 290 -30.44 14.36 2.79
C SER A 290 -31.38 15.12 3.71
N MET A 291 -31.18 16.42 3.83
CA MET A 291 -32.26 17.33 4.21
C MET A 291 -32.18 18.54 3.29
N GLU A 292 -33.22 18.69 2.49
CA GLU A 292 -33.54 19.90 1.74
C GLU A 292 -33.73 21.09 2.71
N PRO A 293 -33.44 22.34 2.28
CA PRO A 293 -33.74 23.50 3.09
C PRO A 293 -35.21 23.89 2.97
N ALA A 294 -35.98 23.70 4.04
CA ALA A 294 -37.27 24.37 4.24
C ALA A 294 -37.06 25.79 4.81
N THR A 295 -37.82 26.75 4.29
CA THR A 295 -37.85 28.16 4.65
C THR A 295 -38.34 28.42 6.09
N PRO A 296 -37.92 29.52 6.75
CA PRO A 296 -38.25 29.75 8.15
C PRO A 296 -39.61 30.46 8.31
N SER A 297 -40.44 29.97 9.24
CA SER A 297 -41.53 30.73 9.83
C SER A 297 -41.42 30.73 11.35
N SER A 298 -41.67 31.91 11.91
CA SER A 298 -41.47 32.35 13.28
C SER A 298 -42.48 31.73 14.26
N ALA A 299 -42.02 31.23 15.41
CA ALA A 299 -42.70 31.32 16.71
C ALA A 299 -41.80 30.86 17.86
N VAL A 300 -41.88 31.61 18.97
CA VAL A 300 -41.12 31.53 20.23
C VAL A 300 -41.66 30.43 21.18
N PRO A 301 -40.90 30.00 22.20
CA PRO A 301 -41.13 28.76 22.96
C PRO A 301 -41.92 28.97 24.24
N ASP A 302 -42.44 27.88 24.82
CA ASP A 302 -42.78 27.87 26.24
C ASP A 302 -42.42 26.55 26.94
N TYR A 303 -41.98 26.70 28.18
CA TYR A 303 -41.43 25.71 29.10
C TYR A 303 -42.52 24.84 29.74
N THR A 304 -42.20 23.60 30.14
CA THR A 304 -42.17 23.12 31.55
C THR A 304 -42.34 21.59 31.74
N SER A 305 -41.48 21.07 32.63
CA SER A 305 -41.66 20.00 33.64
C SER A 305 -41.83 18.50 33.27
N SER A 306 -40.90 17.72 33.83
CA SER A 306 -40.85 16.27 34.16
C SER A 306 -41.91 15.86 35.22
N PRO A 307 -41.82 14.74 36.01
CA PRO A 307 -41.09 13.44 35.93
C PRO A 307 -41.97 12.21 36.37
N THR A 308 -41.37 11.01 36.48
CA THR A 308 -41.33 10.15 37.72
C THR A 308 -41.59 8.64 37.54
N SER A 309 -40.61 7.88 38.06
CA SER A 309 -40.46 6.51 38.60
C SER A 309 -41.65 5.61 38.97
N ARG A 310 -41.42 4.28 38.96
CA ARG A 310 -41.29 3.41 40.18
C ARG A 310 -41.03 1.91 39.86
N GLU A 311 -40.22 1.31 40.72
CA GLU A 311 -39.81 -0.11 40.87
C GLU A 311 -40.96 -1.00 41.47
N PRO A 312 -40.75 -2.15 42.17
CA PRO A 312 -39.79 -3.28 42.13
C PRO A 312 -40.49 -4.68 42.24
N VAL A 313 -39.73 -5.77 42.49
CA VAL A 313 -39.94 -6.85 43.51
C VAL A 313 -39.58 -8.30 43.03
N THR A 314 -38.71 -8.96 43.81
CA THR A 314 -38.19 -10.37 43.82
C THR A 314 -39.19 -11.36 44.51
N PRO A 315 -38.91 -12.60 44.99
CA PRO A 315 -37.73 -13.50 44.92
C PRO A 315 -37.99 -15.03 44.70
N ALA A 316 -36.89 -15.76 44.44
CA ALA A 316 -36.43 -17.10 44.90
C ALA A 316 -37.34 -18.35 44.97
N THR A 317 -36.81 -19.52 44.54
CA THR A 317 -36.56 -20.73 45.37
C THR A 317 -35.80 -21.84 44.59
N THR A 318 -34.81 -22.40 45.28
CA THR A 318 -33.85 -23.50 44.99
C THR A 318 -34.48 -24.90 44.93
N MET A 319 -33.98 -25.84 44.10
CA MET A 319 -33.74 -27.27 44.44
C MET A 319 -32.80 -27.95 43.42
N GLU A 320 -31.83 -28.71 43.93
CA GLU A 320 -31.06 -29.82 43.31
C GLU A 320 -31.26 -31.06 44.23
N PRO A 321 -30.77 -32.30 43.93
CA PRO A 321 -30.05 -32.83 42.75
C PRO A 321 -30.67 -34.16 42.23
N ASP A 322 -30.10 -34.75 41.16
CA ASP A 322 -29.92 -36.21 41.04
C ASP A 322 -29.06 -36.59 39.82
N THR A 323 -28.12 -37.52 40.01
CA THR A 323 -27.36 -38.21 38.95
C THR A 323 -27.84 -39.67 38.93
N PRO A 324 -27.96 -40.35 37.77
CA PRO A 324 -26.84 -41.20 37.35
C PRO A 324 -26.71 -41.46 35.81
N ALA A 325 -25.56 -42.06 35.48
CA ALA A 325 -25.32 -43.04 34.40
C ALA A 325 -24.99 -42.55 32.95
N VAL A 326 -23.69 -42.69 32.69
CA VAL A 326 -22.96 -42.95 31.44
C VAL A 326 -23.77 -43.56 30.29
N SER A 327 -23.74 -42.87 29.14
CA SER A 327 -23.82 -43.48 27.80
C SER A 327 -23.08 -42.58 26.80
N GLU A 328 -22.10 -43.12 26.09
CA GLU A 328 -21.40 -42.40 25.00
C GLU A 328 -22.31 -42.22 23.79
N PRO A 329 -22.26 -41.04 23.13
CA PRO A 329 -22.35 -41.02 21.68
C PRO A 329 -21.30 -40.12 21.01
N LYS A 330 -20.72 -40.69 19.95
CA LYS A 330 -20.06 -40.16 18.73
C LYS A 330 -19.77 -38.65 18.59
N PRO A 331 -18.62 -38.28 17.99
CA PRO A 331 -18.20 -36.89 17.83
C PRO A 331 -19.06 -36.17 16.76
N GLY A 332 -20.03 -35.38 17.22
CA GLY A 332 -20.77 -34.41 16.43
C GLY A 332 -20.22 -33.01 16.70
N ASP A 333 -19.87 -32.33 15.60
CA ASP A 333 -19.55 -30.91 15.45
C ASP A 333 -18.99 -30.16 16.67
N GLY A 334 -17.67 -29.98 16.64
CA GLY A 334 -16.95 -29.02 17.45
C GLY A 334 -17.47 -27.61 17.21
N ARG A 335 -18.46 -27.24 18.03
CA ARG A 335 -18.67 -25.94 18.68
C ARG A 335 -17.63 -24.90 18.25
N GLY A 336 -18.04 -24.02 17.33
CA GLY A 336 -17.19 -22.98 16.77
C GLY A 336 -16.55 -22.13 17.86
N GLU A 337 -15.21 -22.09 17.86
CA GLU A 337 -14.47 -21.03 18.55
C GLU A 337 -15.06 -19.67 18.15
N PRO A 338 -15.29 -18.75 19.10
CA PRO A 338 -15.71 -17.39 18.78
C PRO A 338 -14.66 -16.79 17.83
N ALA A 339 -15.14 -16.10 16.80
CA ALA A 339 -14.34 -15.63 15.68
C ALA A 339 -13.24 -14.64 16.12
N LYS A 340 -12.11 -15.16 16.60
CA LYS A 340 -10.83 -14.44 16.67
C LYS A 340 -10.62 -13.83 15.29
N LYS A 341 -10.68 -12.50 15.18
CA LYS A 341 -10.48 -11.76 13.92
C LYS A 341 -9.32 -12.41 13.16
N LYS A 342 -9.63 -13.14 12.08
CA LYS A 342 -8.62 -13.93 11.35
C LYS A 342 -7.51 -12.98 10.91
N LEU A 343 -6.30 -13.17 11.46
CA LEU A 343 -5.13 -12.39 11.08
C LEU A 343 -4.93 -12.42 9.56
N LYS A 344 -4.55 -11.28 8.98
CA LYS A 344 -4.30 -11.18 7.54
C LYS A 344 -3.13 -12.10 7.16
N ALA A 345 -3.14 -12.63 5.93
CA ALA A 345 -2.15 -13.60 5.46
C ALA A 345 -0.69 -13.13 5.63
N LYS A 346 -0.42 -11.83 5.39
CA LYS A 346 0.90 -11.23 5.61
C LYS A 346 1.32 -11.27 7.08
N ASP A 347 0.43 -10.94 8.01
CA ASP A 347 0.73 -10.93 9.44
C ASP A 347 0.92 -12.36 9.97
N LYS A 348 0.14 -13.33 9.47
CA LYS A 348 0.36 -14.76 9.72
C LYS A 348 1.75 -15.23 9.25
N LYS A 349 2.18 -14.80 8.05
CA LYS A 349 3.53 -15.11 7.55
C LYS A 349 4.60 -14.50 8.46
N ARG A 350 4.42 -13.26 8.90
CA ARG A 350 5.36 -12.56 9.79
C ARG A 350 5.48 -13.26 11.14
N LEU A 351 4.37 -13.65 11.78
CA LEU A 351 4.41 -14.44 13.02
C LEU A 351 5.24 -15.73 12.85
N LYS A 352 5.16 -16.38 11.70
CA LYS A 352 5.97 -17.58 11.42
C LYS A 352 7.44 -17.29 11.17
N THR A 353 7.78 -16.21 10.47
CA THR A 353 9.14 -16.00 9.94
C THR A 353 9.97 -14.92 10.63
N ARG A 354 9.35 -14.11 11.51
CA ARG A 354 9.97 -12.92 12.13
C ARG A 354 9.92 -13.02 13.67
N PRO A 355 11.05 -13.38 14.32
CA PRO A 355 11.10 -13.62 15.76
C PRO A 355 10.68 -12.44 16.62
N ALA A 356 11.15 -11.21 16.33
CA ALA A 356 10.80 -10.04 17.13
C ALA A 356 9.32 -9.65 16.95
N PHE A 357 8.78 -9.76 15.74
CA PHE A 357 7.35 -9.57 15.50
C PHE A 357 6.48 -10.61 16.23
N ARG A 358 6.92 -11.88 16.29
CA ARG A 358 6.25 -12.93 17.08
C ARG A 358 6.27 -12.60 18.56
N GLN A 359 7.44 -12.30 19.11
CA GLN A 359 7.63 -11.97 20.52
C GLN A 359 6.80 -10.76 20.96
N TRP A 360 6.65 -9.74 20.10
CA TRP A 360 5.76 -8.61 20.34
C TRP A 360 4.30 -9.05 20.58
N HIS A 361 3.77 -9.93 19.74
CA HIS A 361 2.37 -10.36 19.80
C HIS A 361 2.10 -11.45 20.83
N GLU A 362 3.03 -12.38 21.03
CA GLU A 362 2.83 -13.58 21.86
C GLU A 362 3.35 -13.40 23.30
N GLU A 363 4.28 -12.47 23.54
CA GLU A 363 4.87 -12.26 24.87
C GLU A 363 4.65 -10.82 25.37
N PHE A 364 5.06 -9.81 24.61
CA PHE A 364 5.04 -8.41 25.09
C PHE A 364 3.62 -7.88 25.31
N ILE A 365 2.72 -8.01 24.32
CA ILE A 365 1.34 -7.55 24.45
C ILE A 365 0.59 -8.26 25.59
N PRO A 366 0.61 -9.62 25.69
CA PRO A 366 -0.04 -10.31 26.81
C PRO A 366 0.51 -9.92 28.18
N ARG A 367 1.83 -9.77 28.32
CA ARG A 367 2.43 -9.32 29.57
C ARG A 367 1.98 -7.90 29.94
N CYS A 368 1.99 -6.97 28.99
CA CYS A 368 1.52 -5.61 29.24
C CYS A 368 0.03 -5.58 29.63
N ARG A 369 -0.79 -6.47 29.06
CA ARG A 369 -2.19 -6.64 29.45
C ARG A 369 -2.32 -7.12 30.90
N ALA A 370 -1.56 -8.14 31.28
CA ALA A 370 -1.55 -8.68 32.65
C ALA A 370 -1.05 -7.65 33.68
N GLU A 371 -0.09 -6.80 33.30
CA GLU A 371 0.44 -5.71 34.12
C GLU A 371 -0.46 -4.47 34.16
N GLY A 372 -1.56 -4.44 33.41
CA GLY A 372 -2.46 -3.30 33.33
C GLY A 372 -1.87 -2.06 32.68
N ARG A 373 -0.88 -2.23 31.79
CA ARG A 373 -0.14 -1.13 31.15
C ARG A 373 -0.77 -0.74 29.81
N PHE A 374 -0.58 0.52 29.41
CA PHE A 374 -1.02 1.08 28.12
C PHE A 374 -2.55 1.11 27.92
N PHE A 375 -3.31 1.23 29.01
CA PHE A 375 -4.73 1.60 28.98
C PHE A 375 -4.89 3.11 28.76
N ARG A 376 -4.81 3.54 27.51
CA ARG A 376 -5.01 4.95 27.12
C ARG A 376 -6.46 5.23 26.72
N GLU A 377 -6.85 6.50 26.72
CA GLU A 377 -8.15 6.93 26.19
C GLU A 377 -8.30 6.55 24.70
N LYS A 378 -9.54 6.37 24.24
CA LYS A 378 -9.83 6.00 22.85
C LYS A 378 -9.62 7.22 21.96
N THR A 379 -8.56 7.23 21.15
CA THR A 379 -8.51 8.10 19.96
C THR A 379 -9.36 7.48 18.85
N THR A 380 -10.15 8.28 18.15
CA THR A 380 -10.89 7.82 16.97
C THR A 380 -10.06 8.08 15.72
N TRP A 381 -10.26 7.26 14.68
CA TRP A 381 -9.64 7.50 13.39
C TRP A 381 -10.07 8.85 12.78
N LEU A 382 -11.30 9.31 13.08
CA LEU A 382 -11.82 10.61 12.63
C LEU A 382 -11.04 11.77 13.25
N LYS A 383 -10.84 11.74 14.58
CA LYS A 383 -10.03 12.74 15.28
C LYS A 383 -8.59 12.77 14.73
N LEU A 384 -7.99 11.60 14.50
CA LEU A 384 -6.64 11.53 13.92
C LEU A 384 -6.59 12.08 12.48
N THR A 385 -7.66 11.87 11.72
CA THR A 385 -7.79 12.39 10.35
C THR A 385 -7.86 13.91 10.35
N GLU A 386 -8.63 14.51 11.27
CA GLU A 386 -8.70 15.96 11.46
C GLU A 386 -7.33 16.54 11.86
N GLU A 387 -6.65 15.91 12.83
CA GLU A 387 -5.28 16.29 13.22
C GLU A 387 -4.30 16.22 12.02
N ALA A 388 -4.41 15.18 11.19
CA ALA A 388 -3.57 15.04 9.99
C ALA A 388 -3.88 16.13 8.94
N PHE A 389 -5.16 16.48 8.78
CA PHE A 389 -5.59 17.55 7.88
C PHE A 389 -5.03 18.90 8.29
N GLU A 390 -5.08 19.21 9.58
CA GLU A 390 -4.54 20.45 10.15
C GLU A 390 -3.02 20.48 10.05
N ARG A 391 -2.33 19.44 10.54
CA ARG A 391 -0.85 19.42 10.59
C ARG A 391 -0.20 19.43 9.22
N PHE A 392 -0.74 18.66 8.26
CA PHE A 392 -0.14 18.49 6.94
C PHE A 392 -0.81 19.34 5.84
N GLY A 393 -1.85 20.10 6.17
CA GLY A 393 -2.52 20.99 5.22
C GLY A 393 -3.22 20.27 4.05
N VAL A 394 -3.57 19.00 4.21
CA VAL A 394 -4.08 18.15 3.11
C VAL A 394 -5.60 18.20 2.92
N ILE A 395 -6.33 19.00 3.71
CA ILE A 395 -7.81 19.04 3.66
C ILE A 395 -8.37 19.45 2.30
N SER A 396 -7.75 20.43 1.64
CA SER A 396 -8.22 20.94 0.35
C SER A 396 -8.03 19.90 -0.75
N TRP A 397 -6.89 19.19 -0.73
CA TRP A 397 -6.64 18.07 -1.61
C TRP A 397 -7.65 16.94 -1.34
N TYR A 398 -7.89 16.60 -0.07
CA TYR A 398 -8.84 15.56 0.32
C TYR A 398 -10.24 15.87 -0.20
N LYS A 399 -10.74 17.09 0.05
CA LYS A 399 -12.06 17.54 -0.42
C LYS A 399 -12.17 17.43 -1.94
N ARG A 400 -11.15 17.86 -2.68
CA ARG A 400 -11.13 17.76 -4.15
C ARG A 400 -11.20 16.31 -4.63
N VAL A 401 -10.30 15.45 -4.15
CA VAL A 401 -10.25 14.05 -4.57
C VAL A 401 -11.50 13.30 -4.15
N HIS A 402 -12.01 13.57 -2.94
CA HIS A 402 -13.26 12.99 -2.48
C HIS A 402 -14.43 13.42 -3.37
N LEU A 403 -14.56 14.71 -3.69
CA LEU A 403 -15.59 15.22 -4.60
C LEU A 403 -15.47 14.61 -5.99
N ASP A 404 -14.26 14.49 -6.53
CA ASP A 404 -14.01 13.83 -7.82
C ASP A 404 -14.45 12.37 -7.81
N VAL A 405 -14.15 11.62 -6.75
CA VAL A 405 -14.59 10.23 -6.61
C VAL A 405 -16.12 10.17 -6.49
N VAL A 406 -16.75 11.04 -5.71
CA VAL A 406 -18.21 11.10 -5.58
C VAL A 406 -18.84 11.41 -6.95
N ARG A 407 -18.30 12.36 -7.70
CA ARG A 407 -18.74 12.70 -9.06
C ARG A 407 -18.59 11.51 -10.00
N CYS A 408 -17.40 10.94 -10.14
CA CYS A 408 -17.18 9.80 -11.04
C CYS A 408 -18.04 8.58 -10.66
N ARG A 409 -18.34 8.38 -9.37
CA ARG A 409 -19.27 7.34 -8.93
C ARG A 409 -20.71 7.63 -9.29
N SER A 410 -21.13 8.90 -9.23
CA SER A 410 -22.46 9.30 -9.70
C SER A 410 -22.59 9.02 -11.20
N GLU A 411 -21.55 9.29 -11.98
CA GLU A 411 -21.49 9.01 -13.42
C GLU A 411 -21.57 7.51 -13.71
N ASP A 412 -20.78 6.69 -13.02
CA ASP A 412 -20.83 5.23 -13.19
C ASP A 412 -22.22 4.66 -12.88
N ARG A 413 -22.86 5.13 -11.79
CA ARG A 413 -24.20 4.68 -11.40
C ARG A 413 -25.25 5.09 -12.43
N VAL A 414 -25.24 6.35 -12.86
CA VAL A 414 -26.21 6.84 -13.85
C VAL A 414 -25.99 6.15 -15.18
N MET A 415 -24.75 5.96 -15.64
CA MET A 415 -24.51 5.23 -16.87
C MET A 415 -24.95 3.77 -16.80
N ALA A 416 -24.81 3.10 -15.64
CA ALA A 416 -25.35 1.75 -15.48
C ALA A 416 -26.89 1.72 -15.62
N ASP A 417 -27.58 2.70 -15.04
CA ASP A 417 -29.04 2.85 -15.16
C ASP A 417 -29.48 3.17 -16.61
N VAL A 418 -28.73 4.05 -17.31
CA VAL A 418 -28.96 4.36 -18.72
C VAL A 418 -28.75 3.13 -19.60
N LEU A 419 -27.66 2.38 -19.36
CA LEU A 419 -27.38 1.14 -20.11
C LEU A 419 -28.48 0.10 -19.90
N LYS A 420 -29.01 -0.02 -18.67
CA LYS A 420 -30.16 -0.88 -18.36
C LYS A 420 -31.41 -0.43 -19.12
N THR A 421 -31.71 0.87 -19.09
CA THR A 421 -32.85 1.45 -19.82
C THR A 421 -32.76 1.18 -21.32
N ILE A 422 -31.57 1.31 -21.92
CA ILE A 422 -31.34 0.99 -23.34
C ILE A 422 -31.55 -0.50 -23.60
N ASP A 423 -31.13 -1.37 -22.68
CA ASP A 423 -31.30 -2.82 -22.83
C ASP A 423 -32.78 -3.24 -22.74
N ASP A 424 -33.57 -2.53 -21.93
CA ASP A 424 -35.02 -2.74 -21.82
C ASP A 424 -35.77 -2.25 -23.08
N VAL A 425 -35.38 -1.09 -23.64
CA VAL A 425 -36.05 -0.48 -24.80
C VAL A 425 -35.56 -1.06 -26.13
N VAL A 426 -34.29 -1.43 -26.22
CA VAL A 426 -33.67 -2.06 -27.40
C VAL A 426 -33.00 -3.37 -26.98
N PRO A 427 -33.79 -4.47 -26.87
CA PRO A 427 -33.26 -5.79 -26.53
C PRO A 427 -32.14 -6.26 -27.44
N VAL A 428 -31.22 -7.04 -26.88
CA VAL A 428 -30.12 -7.66 -27.63
C VAL A 428 -30.68 -8.68 -28.62
N ASP A 429 -30.29 -8.51 -29.88
CA ASP A 429 -30.59 -9.47 -30.94
C ASP A 429 -29.31 -9.83 -31.67
N LEU A 430 -28.74 -10.98 -31.30
CA LEU A 430 -27.49 -11.50 -31.88
C LEU A 430 -27.63 -11.91 -33.35
N THR A 431 -28.87 -12.03 -33.85
CA THR A 431 -29.14 -12.41 -35.24
C THR A 431 -29.19 -11.20 -36.17
N ASN A 432 -29.28 -9.98 -35.63
CA ASN A 432 -29.37 -8.74 -36.37
C ASN A 432 -28.14 -7.82 -36.14
N PRO A 433 -27.14 -7.85 -37.05
CA PRO A 433 -25.94 -7.02 -36.94
C PRO A 433 -26.23 -5.51 -36.92
N GLN A 434 -27.26 -5.05 -37.65
CA GLN A 434 -27.62 -3.63 -37.71
C GLN A 434 -28.19 -3.15 -36.38
N ARG A 435 -29.00 -3.98 -35.72
CA ARG A 435 -29.54 -3.68 -34.38
C ARG A 435 -28.42 -3.66 -33.32
N CYS A 436 -27.46 -4.57 -33.43
CA CYS A 436 -26.27 -4.56 -32.57
C CYS A 436 -25.43 -3.28 -32.77
N GLN A 437 -25.22 -2.85 -34.03
CA GLN A 437 -24.53 -1.61 -34.35
C GLN A 437 -25.28 -0.38 -33.83
N PHE A 438 -26.60 -0.31 -34.03
CA PHE A 438 -27.44 0.78 -33.50
C PHE A 438 -27.32 0.89 -31.98
N ARG A 439 -27.44 -0.23 -31.26
CA ARG A 439 -27.30 -0.26 -29.80
C ARG A 439 -25.92 0.21 -29.35
N GLY A 440 -24.86 -0.23 -30.03
CA GLY A 440 -23.49 0.22 -29.76
C GLY A 440 -23.29 1.73 -30.00
N GLY A 441 -23.82 2.23 -31.12
CA GLY A 441 -23.79 3.65 -31.49
C GLY A 441 -24.57 4.52 -30.50
N LEU A 442 -25.78 4.11 -30.14
CA LEU A 442 -26.63 4.78 -29.16
C LEU A 442 -25.96 4.86 -27.78
N LYS A 443 -25.42 3.74 -27.26
CA LYS A 443 -24.70 3.71 -25.99
C LYS A 443 -23.53 4.69 -25.98
N LYS A 444 -22.77 4.75 -27.07
CA LYS A 444 -21.63 5.66 -27.21
C LYS A 444 -22.07 7.13 -27.30
N ALA A 445 -23.11 7.43 -28.07
CA ALA A 445 -23.63 8.79 -28.22
C ALA A 445 -24.22 9.33 -26.91
N LEU A 446 -25.08 8.55 -26.24
CA LEU A 446 -25.66 8.94 -24.94
C LEU A 446 -24.58 9.17 -23.89
N LYS A 447 -23.55 8.31 -23.84
CA LYS A 447 -22.41 8.53 -22.95
C LYS A 447 -21.73 9.89 -23.21
N LYS A 448 -21.50 10.26 -24.48
CA LYS A 448 -20.84 11.52 -24.83
C LYS A 448 -21.73 12.73 -24.53
N ILE A 449 -23.01 12.67 -24.85
CA ILE A 449 -23.96 13.76 -24.56
C ILE A 449 -24.06 13.98 -23.04
N ILE A 450 -24.29 12.90 -22.27
CA ILE A 450 -24.56 12.99 -20.83
C ILE A 450 -23.31 13.30 -20.02
N LEU A 451 -22.16 12.66 -20.31
CA LEU A 451 -20.95 12.83 -19.51
C LEU A 451 -20.05 13.95 -20.00
N GLU A 452 -19.90 14.10 -21.32
CA GLU A 452 -18.94 15.02 -21.97
C GLU A 452 -19.62 16.32 -22.44
N GLY A 453 -20.95 16.42 -22.42
CA GLY A 453 -21.68 17.57 -22.95
C GLY A 453 -21.56 17.70 -24.48
N ASP A 454 -21.41 16.58 -25.18
CA ASP A 454 -21.15 16.56 -26.63
C ASP A 454 -22.40 16.95 -27.44
N GLU A 455 -22.47 18.21 -27.88
CA GLU A 455 -23.58 18.73 -28.70
C GLU A 455 -23.51 18.28 -30.16
N SER A 456 -22.44 17.59 -30.57
CA SER A 456 -22.19 17.31 -31.98
C SER A 456 -23.17 16.29 -32.61
N PHE A 457 -24.03 15.66 -31.81
CA PHE A 457 -25.12 14.79 -32.28
C PHE A 457 -26.40 15.57 -32.62
N GLY A 458 -26.45 16.88 -32.36
CA GLY A 458 -27.61 17.73 -32.65
C GLY A 458 -28.81 17.54 -31.71
N VAL A 459 -28.68 16.65 -30.72
CA VAL A 459 -29.70 16.39 -29.69
C VAL A 459 -29.12 16.79 -28.34
N VAL A 460 -29.71 17.82 -27.73
CA VAL A 460 -29.21 18.42 -26.48
C VAL A 460 -30.30 18.30 -25.40
N PRO A 461 -29.93 18.01 -24.14
CA PRO A 461 -30.88 18.02 -23.03
C PRO A 461 -31.54 19.39 -22.83
N GLU A 462 -32.83 19.39 -22.45
CA GLU A 462 -33.59 20.63 -22.19
C GLU A 462 -33.15 21.32 -20.89
N ASN A 463 -32.75 20.52 -19.90
CA ASN A 463 -32.28 20.98 -18.60
C ASN A 463 -30.82 20.59 -18.37
N GLU A 464 -30.15 21.32 -17.48
CA GLU A 464 -28.82 20.93 -17.01
C GLU A 464 -28.86 19.54 -16.38
N LEU A 465 -27.98 18.65 -16.84
CA LEU A 465 -27.89 17.28 -16.33
C LEU A 465 -27.03 17.18 -15.05
N ARG A 466 -26.45 18.29 -14.60
CA ARG A 466 -25.57 18.36 -13.44
C ARG A 466 -26.04 19.46 -12.49
N ASP A 467 -25.85 19.23 -11.20
CA ASP A 467 -26.12 20.23 -10.16
C ASP A 467 -24.95 21.23 -10.02
N GLY A 468 -25.10 22.21 -9.11
CA GLY A 468 -24.06 23.19 -8.82
C GLY A 468 -22.75 22.62 -8.23
N LEU A 469 -22.72 21.33 -7.88
CA LEU A 469 -21.54 20.59 -7.44
C LEU A 469 -20.96 19.69 -8.55
N GLY A 470 -21.57 19.69 -9.73
CA GLY A 470 -21.17 18.88 -10.88
C GLY A 470 -21.60 17.41 -10.80
N LEU A 471 -22.48 17.05 -9.85
CA LEU A 471 -23.05 15.70 -9.74
C LEU A 471 -24.18 15.52 -10.73
N ILE A 472 -24.31 14.32 -11.30
CA ILE A 472 -25.36 14.07 -12.28
C ILE A 472 -26.74 13.99 -11.60
N ILE A 473 -27.68 14.79 -12.11
CA ILE A 473 -29.09 14.79 -11.72
C ILE A 473 -29.78 13.63 -12.43
N LYS A 474 -29.92 12.51 -11.72
CA LYS A 474 -30.46 11.26 -12.28
C LYS A 474 -31.82 11.45 -12.97
N ASP A 475 -32.72 12.19 -12.36
CA ASP A 475 -34.08 12.35 -12.87
C ASP A 475 -34.13 13.07 -14.22
N GLU A 476 -33.25 14.07 -14.42
CA GLU A 476 -33.13 14.78 -15.69
C GLU A 476 -32.50 13.91 -16.77
N VAL A 477 -31.51 13.08 -16.42
CA VAL A 477 -30.94 12.09 -17.34
C VAL A 477 -32.00 11.07 -17.76
N ASP A 478 -32.76 10.54 -16.82
CA ASP A 478 -33.79 9.53 -17.09
C ASP A 478 -34.92 10.11 -17.97
N LYS A 479 -35.32 11.38 -17.75
CA LYS A 479 -36.26 12.10 -18.62
C LYS A 479 -35.70 12.27 -20.03
N PHE A 480 -34.46 12.73 -20.14
CA PHE A 480 -33.78 12.92 -21.43
C PHE A 480 -33.68 11.61 -22.22
N VAL A 481 -33.19 10.53 -21.60
CA VAL A 481 -33.03 9.24 -22.26
C VAL A 481 -34.38 8.69 -22.72
N ARG A 482 -35.43 8.74 -21.89
CA ARG A 482 -36.78 8.27 -22.28
C ARG A 482 -37.35 9.05 -23.47
N LYS A 483 -37.11 10.35 -23.57
CA LYS A 483 -37.66 11.21 -24.62
C LYS A 483 -36.86 11.16 -25.92
N SER A 484 -35.54 11.05 -25.84
CA SER A 484 -34.64 11.38 -26.96
C SER A 484 -33.81 10.20 -27.50
N TRP A 485 -33.89 9.00 -26.90
CA TRP A 485 -33.03 7.88 -27.29
C TRP A 485 -33.12 7.49 -28.79
N GLU A 486 -34.31 7.56 -29.40
CA GLU A 486 -34.47 7.22 -30.82
C GLU A 486 -33.74 8.20 -31.73
N GLU A 487 -33.86 9.49 -31.42
CA GLU A 487 -33.27 10.57 -32.19
C GLU A 487 -31.74 10.56 -32.05
N VAL A 488 -31.25 10.40 -30.81
CA VAL A 488 -29.82 10.21 -30.54
C VAL A 488 -29.28 9.00 -31.30
N GLY A 489 -30.03 7.89 -31.33
CA GLY A 489 -29.65 6.68 -32.06
C GLY A 489 -29.54 6.92 -33.57
N ARG A 490 -30.51 7.60 -34.18
CA ARG A 490 -30.46 7.98 -35.61
C ARG A 490 -29.27 8.88 -35.91
N ALA A 491 -29.05 9.91 -35.10
CA ALA A 491 -27.91 10.82 -35.24
C ALA A 491 -26.56 10.08 -35.12
N ALA A 492 -26.45 9.16 -34.15
CA ALA A 492 -25.25 8.34 -33.97
C ALA A 492 -24.96 7.47 -35.20
N MET A 493 -25.99 6.86 -35.80
CA MET A 493 -25.83 6.04 -37.01
C MET A 493 -25.46 6.86 -38.24
N ALA A 494 -26.06 8.04 -38.43
CA ALA A 494 -25.69 8.94 -39.52
C ALA A 494 -24.21 9.34 -39.43
N LYS A 495 -23.72 9.66 -38.23
CA LYS A 495 -22.31 9.97 -37.99
C LYS A 495 -21.37 8.78 -38.20
N HIS A 496 -21.81 7.59 -37.82
CA HIS A 496 -21.05 6.36 -38.06
C HIS A 496 -20.92 6.09 -39.56
N GLN A 497 -22.01 6.23 -40.31
CA GLN A 497 -22.04 6.06 -41.75
C GLN A 497 -21.11 7.06 -42.46
N GLN A 498 -21.17 8.34 -42.08
CA GLN A 498 -20.29 9.37 -42.61
C GLN A 498 -18.80 9.02 -42.41
N ARG A 499 -18.42 8.61 -41.19
CA ARG A 499 -17.04 8.20 -40.90
C ARG A 499 -16.60 6.97 -41.69
N TYR A 500 -17.51 6.02 -41.89
CA TYR A 500 -17.23 4.84 -42.70
C TYR A 500 -17.00 5.21 -44.16
N GLU A 501 -17.79 6.14 -44.71
CA GLU A 501 -17.64 6.64 -46.09
C GLU A 501 -16.35 7.45 -46.28
N GLU A 502 -15.95 8.24 -45.29
CA GLU A 502 -14.65 8.93 -45.26
C GLU A 502 -13.50 7.92 -45.22
N HIS A 503 -13.55 6.94 -44.33
CA HIS A 503 -12.54 5.88 -44.24
C HIS A 503 -12.45 5.04 -45.54
N CYS A 504 -13.57 4.73 -46.18
CA CYS A 504 -13.59 4.03 -47.47
C CYS A 504 -12.97 4.85 -48.60
N ARG A 505 -13.12 6.19 -48.56
CA ARG A 505 -12.46 7.11 -49.50
C ARG A 505 -10.96 7.15 -49.29
N ASP A 506 -10.50 7.21 -48.04
CA ASP A 506 -9.07 7.30 -47.70
C ASP A 506 -8.31 5.98 -47.93
N THR A 507 -8.97 4.83 -47.75
CA THR A 507 -8.34 3.50 -47.91
C THR A 507 -8.43 2.94 -49.34
N GLY A 508 -9.04 3.68 -50.28
CA GLY A 508 -9.14 3.28 -51.69
C GLY A 508 -10.02 2.06 -51.98
N LYS A 509 -10.68 1.48 -50.96
CA LYS A 509 -11.55 0.30 -51.11
C LYS A 509 -12.88 0.57 -51.84
N GLY A 510 -13.15 1.81 -52.21
CA GLY A 510 -14.38 2.24 -52.90
C GLY A 510 -14.35 2.25 -54.44
N LYS A 511 -13.27 1.80 -55.10
CA LYS A 511 -13.22 1.71 -56.57
C LYS A 511 -12.99 0.27 -57.04
N SER A 512 -14.05 -0.51 -57.03
CA SER A 512 -14.22 -1.64 -57.97
C SER A 512 -15.71 -1.85 -58.15
N GLN A 513 -16.23 -1.20 -59.19
CA GLN A 513 -17.44 -1.59 -59.87
C GLN A 513 -17.10 -1.75 -61.34
#